data_AF-A0A385FXW1-F1
#
_entry.id   AF-A0A385FXW1-F1
#
_cell.length_a   1.000
_cell.length_b   1.000
_cell.length_c   1.000
_cell.angle_alpha   90.00
_cell.angle_beta   90.00
_cell.angle_gamma   90.00
#
_symmetry.space_group_name_H-M   'P 1'
#
loop_
_entity.id
_entity.type
_entity.pdbx_description
1 polymer ?
#
loop_
_entity_poly.entity_id
_entity_poly.type
_entity_poly.pdbx_seq_one_letter_code
_entity_poly.pdbx_strand_id
1 'polypeptide(L)'
;MKAQQQLSPAILTKRTLDVDSADQAAQHPALFAQWQNGDLRPSAITLAFDPKARGGRDRMFSSTQFVGPWVDEACGTREPGVDRWEKGLFYPTWEQLCKLSALTETSLGILLNSPDTPNFLNGCSQVPTAFALRQVFHPLIVTATVNAHPHQAPLEDMTQALNQAIAAILQSIEDETDPLTLCLSELQTKPYLGEQDKS
;
A
#
# COMPACT_ATOMS: atom_id res chain seq x y z
N MET A 1 -1.83 -32.80 6.35
CA MET A 1 -1.59 -31.36 6.18
C MET A 1 -0.93 -30.85 7.46
N LYS A 2 0.32 -30.39 7.41
CA LYS A 2 0.98 -29.82 8.60
C LYS A 2 0.34 -28.45 8.86
N ALA A 3 -0.19 -28.22 10.05
CA ALA A 3 -0.56 -26.89 10.50
C ALA A 3 0.70 -26.03 10.44
N GLN A 4 0.69 -24.93 9.68
CA GLN A 4 1.72 -23.90 9.81
C GLN A 4 1.63 -23.38 11.25
N GLN A 5 2.66 -23.62 12.05
CA GLN A 5 2.76 -23.01 13.37
C GLN A 5 2.83 -21.49 13.17
N GLN A 6 1.85 -20.77 13.71
CA GLN A 6 1.92 -19.31 13.81
C GLN A 6 3.12 -18.96 14.68
N LEU A 7 4.05 -18.16 14.13
CA LEU A 7 5.20 -17.69 14.87
C LEU A 7 4.78 -16.58 15.83
N SER A 8 5.41 -16.51 17.00
CA SER A 8 5.12 -15.43 17.95
C SER A 8 5.66 -14.08 17.45
N PRO A 9 5.06 -12.95 17.86
CA PRO A 9 5.57 -11.60 17.53
C PRO A 9 7.06 -11.44 17.82
N ALA A 10 7.52 -11.93 18.97
CA ALA A 10 8.93 -11.85 19.37
C ALA A 10 9.90 -12.61 18.43
N ILE A 11 9.43 -13.67 17.75
CA ILE A 11 10.23 -14.37 16.74
C ILE A 11 10.24 -13.57 15.44
N LEU A 12 9.09 -13.03 15.03
CA LEU A 12 8.94 -12.28 13.78
C LEU A 12 9.72 -10.97 13.81
N THR A 13 9.68 -10.21 14.91
CA THR A 13 10.40 -8.94 15.06
C THR A 13 11.92 -9.10 14.93
N LYS A 14 12.50 -10.26 15.24
CA LYS A 14 13.94 -10.49 15.06
C LYS A 14 14.39 -10.35 13.61
N ARG A 15 13.48 -10.52 12.63
CA ARG A 15 13.77 -10.36 11.20
C ARG A 15 14.13 -8.92 10.84
N THR A 16 13.73 -7.93 11.65
CA THR A 16 13.86 -6.51 11.30
C THR A 16 14.98 -5.78 12.05
N LEU A 17 15.60 -6.43 13.06
CA LEU A 17 16.59 -5.80 13.95
C LEU A 17 17.90 -5.44 13.24
N ASP A 18 18.36 -6.31 12.33
CA ASP A 18 19.67 -6.18 11.66
C ASP A 18 19.54 -5.74 10.20
N VAL A 19 18.41 -5.12 9.84
CA VAL A 19 18.18 -4.62 8.47
C VAL A 19 19.02 -3.36 8.25
N ASP A 20 20.09 -3.49 7.47
CA ASP A 20 20.89 -2.36 6.99
C ASP A 20 20.25 -1.79 5.71
N SER A 21 19.46 -0.73 5.86
CA SER A 21 18.77 -0.08 4.75
C SER A 21 19.72 0.64 3.79
N ALA A 22 20.88 1.11 4.27
CA ALA A 22 21.88 1.75 3.43
C ALA A 22 22.59 0.73 2.53
N ASP A 23 22.92 -0.44 3.08
CA ASP A 23 23.44 -1.57 2.31
C ASP A 23 22.41 -2.08 1.29
N GLN A 24 21.13 -2.20 1.68
CA GLN A 24 20.06 -2.54 0.74
C GLN A 24 19.95 -1.54 -0.43
N ALA A 25 20.09 -0.23 -0.17
CA ALA A 25 20.09 0.78 -1.23
C ALA A 25 21.33 0.65 -2.14
N ALA A 26 22.50 0.36 -1.57
CA ALA A 26 23.74 0.20 -2.32
C ALA A 26 23.75 -1.06 -3.19
N GLN A 27 23.21 -2.18 -2.69
CA GLN A 27 23.11 -3.45 -3.41
C GLN A 27 21.98 -3.44 -4.46
N HIS A 28 20.94 -2.66 -4.22
CA HIS A 28 19.75 -2.61 -5.08
C HIS A 28 19.39 -1.18 -5.51
N PRO A 29 20.27 -0.46 -6.22
CA PRO A 29 20.05 0.95 -6.58
C PRO A 29 18.82 1.16 -7.47
N ALA A 30 18.49 0.17 -8.32
CA ALA A 30 17.29 0.22 -9.14
C ALA A 30 16.01 0.17 -8.29
N LEU A 31 15.96 -0.69 -7.26
CA LEU A 31 14.82 -0.78 -6.34
C LEU A 31 14.71 0.48 -5.48
N PHE A 32 15.85 1.04 -5.07
CA PHE A 32 15.87 2.33 -4.37
C PHE A 32 15.28 3.45 -5.23
N ALA A 33 15.66 3.52 -6.52
CA ALA A 33 15.08 4.48 -7.46
C ALA A 33 13.57 4.26 -7.69
N GLN A 34 13.10 3.01 -7.78
CA GLN A 34 11.67 2.70 -7.85
C GLN A 34 10.91 3.19 -6.61
N TRP A 35 11.47 3.01 -5.41
CA TRP A 35 10.90 3.57 -4.19
C TRP A 35 10.87 5.11 -4.22
N GLN A 36 11.94 5.77 -4.68
CA GLN A 36 11.96 7.23 -4.83
C GLN A 36 10.88 7.73 -5.80
N ASN A 37 10.54 6.94 -6.82
CA ASN A 37 9.50 7.25 -7.79
C ASN A 37 8.08 6.95 -7.29
N GLY A 38 7.92 6.32 -6.11
CA GLY A 38 6.61 5.99 -5.56
C GLY A 38 6.01 4.70 -6.10
N ASP A 39 6.83 3.78 -6.63
CA ASP A 39 6.33 2.59 -7.33
C ASP A 39 5.65 1.56 -6.41
N LEU A 40 5.97 1.57 -5.12
CA LEU A 40 5.27 0.76 -4.09
C LEU A 40 3.77 1.06 -4.11
N ARG A 41 2.94 0.01 -4.01
CA ARG A 41 1.48 0.15 -3.96
C ARG A 41 0.94 -0.14 -2.55
N PRO A 42 -0.10 0.57 -2.07
CA PRO A 42 -0.76 0.23 -0.82
C PRO A 42 -1.25 -1.23 -0.81
N SER A 43 -1.70 -1.73 -1.96
CA SER A 43 -2.11 -3.13 -2.16
C SER A 43 -1.00 -4.15 -1.94
N ALA A 44 0.23 -3.83 -2.34
CA ALA A 44 1.38 -4.70 -2.13
C ALA A 44 1.68 -4.88 -0.64
N ILE A 45 1.47 -3.83 0.16
CA ILE A 45 1.60 -3.86 1.62
C ILE A 45 0.54 -4.78 2.22
N THR A 46 -0.72 -4.58 1.85
CA THR A 46 -1.82 -5.44 2.33
C THR A 46 -1.60 -6.90 1.97
N LEU A 47 -1.17 -7.20 0.74
CA LEU A 47 -0.91 -8.57 0.31
C LEU A 47 0.32 -9.20 0.99
N ALA A 48 1.31 -8.39 1.39
CA ALA A 48 2.46 -8.87 2.14
C ALA A 48 2.07 -9.32 3.56
N PHE A 49 1.16 -8.60 4.22
CA PHE A 49 0.66 -8.96 5.54
C PHE A 49 -0.48 -9.98 5.51
N ASP A 50 -1.31 -9.96 4.48
CA ASP A 50 -2.37 -10.94 4.26
C ASP A 50 -2.44 -11.35 2.79
N PRO A 51 -1.67 -12.38 2.38
CA PRO A 51 -1.72 -12.91 1.01
C PRO A 51 -3.07 -13.48 0.62
N LYS A 52 -3.96 -13.73 1.59
CA LYS A 52 -5.32 -14.22 1.39
C LYS A 52 -6.35 -13.10 1.46
N ALA A 53 -5.95 -11.84 1.58
CA ALA A 53 -6.85 -10.71 1.56
C ALA A 53 -7.71 -10.79 0.30
N ARG A 54 -9.02 -10.99 0.51
CA ARG A 54 -10.04 -10.89 -0.54
C ARG A 54 -10.93 -9.74 -0.11
N GLY A 55 -10.96 -8.67 -0.90
CA GLY A 55 -11.82 -7.53 -0.66
C GLY A 55 -13.26 -7.86 -0.32
N GLY A 56 -13.94 -6.91 0.31
CA GLY A 56 -15.37 -6.99 0.61
C GLY A 56 -15.68 -7.18 2.10
N ARG A 57 -16.92 -6.85 2.49
CA ARG A 57 -17.37 -6.80 3.89
C ARG A 57 -17.53 -8.18 4.53
N ASP A 58 -17.55 -9.26 3.75
CA ASP A 58 -18.00 -10.58 4.20
C ASP A 58 -16.91 -11.47 4.83
N ARG A 59 -15.66 -10.99 4.98
CA ARG A 59 -14.57 -11.77 5.58
C ARG A 59 -13.75 -10.94 6.56
N MET A 60 -14.37 -10.69 7.71
CA MET A 60 -13.88 -9.79 8.76
C MET A 60 -12.70 -10.32 9.59
N PHE A 61 -12.25 -11.56 9.37
CA PHE A 61 -11.18 -12.17 10.15
C PHE A 61 -10.10 -12.72 9.22
N SER A 62 -9.04 -11.93 9.04
CA SER A 62 -7.79 -12.47 8.52
C SER A 62 -7.21 -13.44 9.55
N SER A 63 -6.78 -14.63 9.09
CA SER A 63 -6.04 -15.58 9.92
C SER A 63 -4.53 -15.32 9.89
N THR A 64 -4.13 -14.14 9.39
CA THR A 64 -2.74 -13.73 9.40
C THR A 64 -2.20 -13.61 10.83
N GLN A 65 -0.91 -13.92 10.97
CA GLN A 65 -0.19 -13.72 12.23
C GLN A 65 0.18 -12.24 12.45
N PHE A 66 0.12 -11.41 11.41
CA PHE A 66 0.45 -9.98 11.44
C PHE A 66 -0.73 -9.13 11.92
N VAL A 67 -1.12 -9.29 13.20
CA VAL A 67 -2.22 -8.55 13.81
C VAL A 67 -1.76 -7.88 15.10
N GLY A 68 -2.04 -6.58 15.22
CA GLY A 68 -1.82 -5.77 16.42
C GLY A 68 -0.64 -4.78 16.31
N PRO A 69 -0.46 -3.92 17.34
CA PRO A 69 0.46 -2.78 17.32
C PRO A 69 1.94 -3.14 17.16
N TRP A 70 2.30 -4.39 17.45
CA TRP A 70 3.68 -4.86 17.32
C TRP A 70 4.16 -4.85 15.86
N VAL A 71 3.23 -4.90 14.89
CA VAL A 71 3.56 -4.87 13.46
C VAL A 71 4.13 -3.50 13.09
N ASP A 72 3.50 -2.42 13.56
CA ASP A 72 4.00 -1.05 13.38
C ASP A 72 5.41 -0.89 13.96
N GLU A 73 5.61 -1.35 15.19
CA GLU A 73 6.90 -1.28 15.86
C GLU A 73 7.98 -2.08 15.11
N ALA A 74 7.65 -3.30 14.68
CA ALA A 74 8.56 -4.14 13.91
C ALA A 74 8.95 -3.50 12.56
N CYS A 75 8.05 -2.74 11.95
CA CYS A 75 8.31 -1.96 10.74
C CYS A 75 8.99 -0.62 11.00
N GLY A 76 9.25 -0.24 12.26
CA GLY A 76 9.89 1.04 12.61
C GLY A 76 8.97 2.26 12.48
N THR A 77 7.68 2.09 12.75
CA THR A 77 6.69 3.18 12.83
C THR A 77 5.89 3.09 14.14
N ARG A 78 5.05 4.09 14.38
CA ARG A 78 4.10 4.09 15.50
C ARG A 78 2.70 3.77 14.99
N GLU A 79 1.96 2.98 15.74
CA GLU A 79 0.55 2.72 15.45
C GLU A 79 -0.24 4.04 15.30
N PRO A 80 -1.10 4.20 14.27
CA PRO A 80 -1.51 3.22 13.25
C PRO A 80 -0.75 3.45 11.92
N GLY A 81 0.57 3.32 11.91
CA GLY A 81 1.44 3.68 10.80
C GLY A 81 1.31 2.77 9.60
N VAL A 82 1.34 1.45 9.81
CA VAL A 82 1.16 0.44 8.76
C VAL A 82 -0.24 0.55 8.16
N ASP A 83 -1.27 0.72 8.98
CA ASP A 83 -2.64 0.99 8.52
C ASP A 83 -2.72 2.21 7.59
N ARG A 84 -1.93 3.25 7.89
CA ARG A 84 -1.87 4.46 7.05
C ARG A 84 -1.17 4.18 5.73
N TRP A 85 -0.19 3.29 5.69
CA TRP A 85 0.45 2.86 4.44
C TRP A 85 -0.50 2.05 3.56
N GLU A 86 -1.20 1.07 4.13
CA GLU A 86 -2.21 0.26 3.43
C GLU A 86 -3.38 1.10 2.89
N LYS A 87 -3.68 2.22 3.55
CA LYS A 87 -4.71 3.18 3.12
C LYS A 87 -4.19 4.21 2.10
N GLY A 88 -2.90 4.19 1.78
CA GLY A 88 -2.28 5.18 0.89
C GLY A 88 -2.12 6.57 1.50
N LEU A 89 -2.29 6.70 2.81
CA LEU A 89 -2.29 7.99 3.50
C LEU A 89 -0.88 8.52 3.72
N PHE A 90 0.07 7.64 4.07
CA PHE A 90 1.49 7.97 4.23
C PHE A 90 2.35 6.96 3.48
N TYR A 91 3.48 7.42 2.95
CA TYR A 91 4.46 6.58 2.28
C TYR A 91 5.53 6.12 3.28
N PRO A 92 5.95 4.84 3.29
CA PRO A 92 7.02 4.39 4.17
C PRO A 92 8.38 4.93 3.70
N THR A 93 9.28 5.21 4.64
CA THR A 93 10.68 5.46 4.30
C THR A 93 11.33 4.19 3.72
N TRP A 94 12.46 4.32 3.03
CA TRP A 94 13.20 3.15 2.54
C TRP A 94 13.55 2.16 3.65
N GLU A 95 13.96 2.66 4.82
CA GLU A 95 14.24 1.81 5.98
C GLU A 95 12.99 1.02 6.44
N GLN A 96 11.85 1.69 6.54
CA GLN A 96 10.58 1.07 6.90
C GLN A 96 10.14 0.03 5.87
N LEU A 97 10.35 0.30 4.57
CA LEU A 97 10.08 -0.65 3.49
C LEU A 97 11.00 -1.89 3.58
N CYS A 98 12.28 -1.71 3.88
CA CYS A 98 13.21 -2.83 4.09
C CYS A 98 12.79 -3.69 5.30
N LYS A 99 12.37 -3.06 6.40
CA LYS A 99 11.86 -3.77 7.58
C LYS A 99 10.56 -4.52 7.28
N LEU A 100 9.63 -3.91 6.54
CA LEU A 100 8.41 -4.59 6.06
C LEU A 100 8.76 -5.81 5.19
N SER A 101 9.70 -5.66 4.26
CA SER A 101 10.19 -6.75 3.41
C SER A 101 10.75 -7.90 4.23
N ALA A 102 11.62 -7.60 5.21
CA ALA A 102 12.19 -8.60 6.09
C ALA A 102 11.15 -9.27 7.00
N LEU A 103 10.21 -8.49 7.56
CA LEU A 103 9.16 -8.97 8.45
C LEU A 103 8.24 -9.98 7.75
N THR A 104 7.77 -9.62 6.56
CA THR A 104 6.82 -10.40 5.76
C THR A 104 7.49 -11.45 4.89
N GLU A 105 8.83 -11.46 4.83
CA GLU A 105 9.63 -12.28 3.89
C GLU A 105 9.23 -12.06 2.41
N THR A 106 8.63 -10.91 2.11
CA THR A 106 8.28 -10.50 0.74
C THR A 106 9.41 -9.65 0.19
N SER A 107 10.06 -10.08 -0.89
CA SER A 107 11.19 -9.33 -1.45
C SER A 107 10.81 -7.91 -1.89
N LEU A 108 11.75 -6.97 -1.78
CA LEU A 108 11.62 -5.58 -2.26
C LEU A 108 11.16 -5.52 -3.73
N GLY A 109 11.67 -6.43 -4.57
CA GLY A 109 11.26 -6.52 -5.97
C GLY A 109 9.78 -6.86 -6.15
N ILE A 110 9.22 -7.76 -5.33
CA ILE A 110 7.77 -8.05 -5.38
C ILE A 110 6.96 -6.84 -4.91
N LEU A 111 7.40 -6.17 -3.83
CA LEU A 111 6.69 -5.01 -3.27
C LEU A 111 6.65 -3.83 -4.26
N LEU A 112 7.75 -3.56 -4.96
CA LEU A 112 7.91 -2.42 -5.87
C LEU A 112 7.44 -2.70 -7.31
N ASN A 113 7.31 -3.96 -7.70
CA ASN A 113 6.81 -4.35 -9.03
C ASN A 113 5.45 -5.06 -8.97
N SER A 114 4.73 -4.93 -7.85
CA SER A 114 3.41 -5.54 -7.71
C SER A 114 2.46 -5.01 -8.78
N PRO A 115 1.75 -5.90 -9.49
CA PRO A 115 0.83 -5.45 -10.54
C PRO A 115 -0.31 -4.63 -9.94
N ASP A 116 -0.88 -3.76 -10.76
CA ASP A 116 -2.16 -3.14 -10.44
C ASP A 116 -3.16 -4.26 -10.14
N THR A 117 -3.68 -4.25 -8.92
CA THR A 117 -4.65 -5.23 -8.44
C THR A 117 -6.00 -4.54 -8.37
N PRO A 118 -6.71 -4.37 -9.51
CA PRO A 118 -7.89 -3.51 -9.61
C PRO A 118 -9.09 -3.96 -8.76
N ASN A 119 -9.03 -5.13 -8.12
CA ASN A 119 -10.25 -5.83 -7.70
C ASN A 119 -10.36 -6.20 -6.21
N PHE A 120 -9.32 -6.08 -5.38
CA PHE A 120 -9.43 -6.44 -3.95
C PHE A 120 -9.91 -5.28 -3.05
N LEU A 121 -9.97 -4.05 -3.55
CA LEU A 121 -10.49 -2.90 -2.78
C LEU A 121 -11.85 -2.41 -3.27
N ASN A 122 -12.39 -3.02 -4.33
CA ASN A 122 -13.74 -2.75 -4.81
C ASN A 122 -14.73 -3.08 -3.69
N GLY A 123 -15.29 -2.04 -3.07
CA GLY A 123 -16.23 -2.13 -1.96
C GLY A 123 -15.69 -1.73 -0.58
N CYS A 124 -14.39 -1.43 -0.44
CA CYS A 124 -13.79 -1.01 0.84
C CYS A 124 -14.05 0.46 1.20
N SER A 125 -14.35 1.31 0.22
CA SER A 125 -14.83 2.68 0.47
C SER A 125 -15.69 3.17 -0.70
N GLN A 126 -16.80 3.84 -0.38
CA GLN A 126 -17.58 4.60 -1.36
C GLN A 126 -17.12 6.05 -1.47
N VAL A 127 -16.09 6.44 -0.72
CA VAL A 127 -15.51 7.79 -0.79
C VAL A 127 -14.46 7.80 -1.90
N PRO A 128 -14.63 8.57 -2.99
CA PRO A 128 -13.75 8.55 -4.15
C PRO A 128 -12.28 8.81 -3.82
N THR A 129 -12.01 9.79 -2.95
CA THR A 129 -10.63 10.12 -2.52
C THR A 129 -9.97 8.97 -1.77
N ALA A 130 -10.71 8.31 -0.89
CA ALA A 130 -10.22 7.16 -0.13
C ALA A 130 -10.06 5.91 -1.01
N PHE A 131 -10.80 5.81 -2.11
CA PHE A 131 -10.60 4.79 -3.12
C PHE A 131 -9.32 5.07 -3.91
N ALA A 132 -9.15 6.29 -4.44
CA ALA A 132 -7.98 6.70 -5.22
C ALA A 132 -6.66 6.51 -4.45
N LEU A 133 -6.60 6.98 -3.20
CA LEU A 133 -5.41 6.85 -2.36
C LEU A 133 -4.99 5.39 -2.14
N ARG A 134 -5.94 4.45 -2.09
CA ARG A 134 -5.60 3.02 -1.90
C ARG A 134 -5.09 2.33 -3.17
N GLN A 135 -5.26 2.93 -4.35
CA GLN A 135 -4.76 2.36 -5.60
C GLN A 135 -3.27 2.65 -5.78
N VAL A 136 -2.85 3.88 -5.44
CA VAL A 136 -1.48 4.36 -5.63
C VAL A 136 -1.17 5.46 -4.62
N PHE A 137 0.07 5.54 -4.15
CA PHE A 137 0.48 6.68 -3.35
C PHE A 137 0.51 7.94 -4.20
N HIS A 138 -0.14 8.99 -3.72
CA HIS A 138 -0.16 10.27 -4.42
C HIS A 138 1.25 10.89 -4.46
N PRO A 139 1.70 11.48 -5.58
CA PRO A 139 3.07 12.03 -5.73
C PRO A 139 3.49 13.02 -4.63
N LEU A 140 2.55 13.82 -4.12
CA LEU A 140 2.82 14.75 -3.00
C LEU A 140 3.20 14.02 -1.71
N ILE A 141 2.56 12.88 -1.42
CA ILE A 141 2.84 12.07 -0.22
C ILE A 141 4.22 11.38 -0.37
N VAL A 142 4.50 10.87 -1.57
CA VAL A 142 5.82 10.29 -1.91
C VAL A 142 6.91 11.34 -1.75
N THR A 143 6.75 12.52 -2.35
CA THR A 143 7.71 13.62 -2.32
C THR A 143 8.03 14.06 -0.89
N ALA A 144 7.01 14.23 -0.04
CA ALA A 144 7.21 14.59 1.36
C ALA A 144 8.09 13.58 2.11
N THR A 145 7.90 12.29 1.84
CA THR A 145 8.67 11.21 2.47
C THR A 145 10.09 11.11 1.91
N VAL A 146 10.23 11.15 0.58
CA VAL A 146 11.52 11.03 -0.10
C VAL A 146 12.44 12.20 0.26
N ASN A 147 11.91 13.42 0.36
CA ASN A 147 12.70 14.60 0.73
C ASN A 147 13.22 14.56 2.18
N ALA A 148 12.51 13.89 3.08
CA ALA A 148 12.90 13.77 4.49
C ALA A 148 13.85 12.59 4.74
N HIS A 149 13.95 11.64 3.81
CA HIS A 149 14.77 10.44 3.93
C HIS A 149 16.26 10.80 4.16
N PRO A 150 16.98 10.15 5.10
CA PRO A 150 16.63 8.91 5.82
C PRO A 150 15.64 9.06 6.98
N HIS A 151 15.33 10.28 7.38
CA HIS A 151 14.41 10.55 8.48
C HIS A 151 12.95 10.44 8.04
N GLN A 152 12.06 10.24 9.00
CA GLN A 152 10.63 10.40 8.77
C GLN A 152 10.31 11.89 8.68
N ALA A 153 9.51 12.28 7.70
CA ALA A 153 8.99 13.65 7.62
C ALA A 153 8.22 14.01 8.91
N PRO A 154 8.29 15.26 9.37
CA PRO A 154 7.43 15.75 10.44
C PRO A 154 5.95 15.45 10.16
N LEU A 155 5.18 15.18 11.22
CA LEU A 155 3.75 14.86 11.08
C LEU A 155 2.97 15.99 10.40
N GLU A 156 3.37 17.24 10.63
CA GLU A 156 2.78 18.42 9.99
C GLU A 156 2.96 18.37 8.48
N ASP A 157 4.18 18.13 7.99
CA ASP A 157 4.50 18.03 6.57
C ASP A 157 3.75 16.87 5.89
N MET A 158 3.70 15.70 6.54
CA MET A 158 2.94 14.56 6.03
C MET A 158 1.43 14.86 5.96
N THR A 159 0.90 15.54 6.98
CA THR A 159 -0.52 15.93 7.02
C THR A 159 -0.84 16.98 5.97
N GLN A 160 0.06 17.94 5.75
CA GLN A 160 -0.06 18.94 4.70
C GLN A 160 -0.06 18.27 3.31
N ALA A 161 0.88 17.36 3.05
CA ALA A 161 0.95 16.61 1.79
C ALA A 161 -0.30 15.78 1.54
N LEU A 162 -0.84 15.13 2.57
CA LEU A 162 -2.10 14.38 2.47
C LEU A 162 -3.30 15.29 2.16
N ASN A 163 -3.42 16.43 2.84
CA ASN A 163 -4.50 17.38 2.57
C ASN A 163 -4.43 17.94 1.14
N GLN A 164 -3.22 18.25 0.65
CA GLN A 164 -3.02 18.69 -0.73
C GLN A 164 -3.32 17.57 -1.74
N ALA A 165 -2.95 16.33 -1.45
CA ALA A 165 -3.31 15.17 -2.27
C ALA A 165 -4.82 14.99 -2.36
N ILE A 166 -5.54 15.08 -1.23
CA ILE A 166 -7.01 15.00 -1.20
C ILE A 166 -7.62 16.12 -2.05
N ALA A 167 -7.14 17.36 -1.91
CA ALA A 167 -7.62 18.49 -2.70
C ALA A 167 -7.36 18.29 -4.21
N ALA A 168 -6.18 17.79 -4.59
CA ALA A 168 -5.85 17.50 -5.99
C ALA A 168 -6.73 16.39 -6.59
N ILE A 169 -7.02 15.33 -5.82
CA ILE A 169 -7.93 14.26 -6.25
C ILE A 169 -9.34 14.80 -6.42
N LEU A 170 -9.85 15.60 -5.48
CA LEU A 170 -11.17 16.22 -5.59
C LEU A 170 -11.27 17.11 -6.84
N GLN A 171 -10.26 17.93 -7.09
CA GLN A 171 -10.21 18.77 -8.30
C GLN A 171 -10.21 17.92 -9.57
N SER A 172 -9.41 16.85 -9.61
CA SER A 172 -9.37 15.95 -10.77
C SER A 172 -10.70 15.22 -11.01
N ILE A 173 -11.49 14.98 -9.97
CA ILE A 173 -12.84 14.40 -10.09
C ILE A 173 -13.79 15.45 -10.66
N GLU A 174 -13.74 16.69 -10.15
CA GLU A 174 -14.55 17.81 -10.66
C GLU A 174 -14.24 18.12 -12.13
N ASP A 175 -12.97 18.00 -12.52
CA ASP A 175 -12.50 18.25 -13.89
C ASP A 175 -12.72 17.05 -14.84
N GLU A 176 -13.27 15.93 -14.35
CA GLU A 176 -13.44 14.66 -15.07
C GLU A 176 -12.12 14.07 -15.64
N THR A 177 -10.97 14.51 -15.13
CA THR A 177 -9.64 14.03 -15.55
C THR A 177 -9.11 12.90 -14.68
N ASP A 178 -9.81 12.53 -13.61
CA ASP A 178 -9.37 11.48 -12.70
C ASP A 178 -9.32 10.12 -13.44
N PRO A 179 -8.16 9.43 -13.44
CA PRO A 179 -7.99 8.17 -14.16
C PRO A 179 -8.99 7.08 -13.74
N LEU A 180 -9.48 7.11 -12.49
CA LEU A 180 -10.46 6.15 -11.99
C LEU A 180 -11.88 6.56 -12.40
N THR A 181 -12.20 7.85 -12.43
CA THR A 181 -13.46 8.37 -13.01
C THR A 181 -13.55 8.05 -14.51
N LEU A 182 -12.45 8.20 -15.26
CA LEU A 182 -12.36 7.79 -16.67
C LEU A 182 -12.51 6.27 -16.83
N CYS A 183 -11.83 5.47 -16.01
CA CYS A 183 -11.97 4.00 -16.05
C CYS A 183 -13.39 3.52 -15.67
N LEU A 184 -14.03 4.14 -14.67
CA LEU A 184 -15.39 3.80 -14.24
C LEU A 184 -16.46 4.23 -15.26
N SER A 185 -16.30 5.40 -15.89
CA SER A 185 -17.18 5.86 -16.96
C SER A 185 -17.05 5.00 -18.23
N GLU A 186 -15.85 4.54 -18.56
CA GLU A 186 -15.61 3.56 -19.63
C GLU A 186 -16.23 2.18 -19.33
N LEU A 187 -16.25 1.76 -18.07
CA LEU A 187 -16.90 0.51 -17.65
C LEU A 187 -18.44 0.63 -17.66
N GLN A 188 -19.00 1.80 -17.40
CA GLN A 188 -20.44 2.06 -17.45
C GLN A 188 -20.97 2.24 -18.89
N THR A 189 -20.10 2.58 -19.84
CA THR A 189 -20.47 2.81 -21.25
C THR A 189 -20.33 1.57 -22.14
N LYS A 190 -19.80 0.45 -21.63
CA LYS A 190 -19.85 -0.84 -22.35
C LYS A 190 -21.23 -1.48 -22.18
N PRO A 191 -22.07 -1.56 -23.23
CA PRO A 191 -23.33 -2.27 -23.14
C PRO A 191 -23.06 -3.77 -22.93
N TYR A 192 -23.84 -4.36 -22.02
CA TYR A 192 -23.88 -5.80 -21.78
C TYR A 192 -24.26 -6.50 -23.10
N LEU A 193 -23.29 -7.14 -23.76
CA LEU A 193 -23.53 -7.99 -24.94
C LEU A 193 -23.68 -9.43 -24.48
N GLY A 194 -24.91 -9.78 -24.08
CA GLY A 194 -25.40 -11.13 -23.84
C GLY A 194 -26.91 -11.01 -23.60
N GLU A 195 -27.80 -11.61 -24.37
CA GLU A 195 -27.80 -12.99 -24.85
C GLU A 195 -28.18 -13.06 -26.35
N GLN A 196 -27.45 -13.86 -27.13
CA GLN A 196 -27.99 -14.40 -28.37
C GLN A 196 -28.85 -15.60 -28.00
N ASP A 197 -30.16 -15.46 -28.23
CA ASP A 197 -31.12 -16.55 -28.30
C ASP A 197 -30.57 -17.67 -29.18
N LYS A 198 -30.43 -18.87 -28.60
CA LYS A 198 -30.29 -20.10 -29.37
C LYS A 198 -31.69 -20.60 -29.72
N SER A 199 -32.04 -20.48 -31.00
CA SER A 199 -33.08 -21.31 -31.63
C SER A 199 -32.69 -22.78 -31.66
#